data_AF-A0A8J2SCC6-F1
#
_entry.id   AF-A0A8J2SCC6-F1
#
_cell.length_a   1.000
_cell.length_b   1.000
_cell.length_c   1.000
_cell.angle_alpha   90.00
_cell.angle_beta   90.00
_cell.angle_gamma   90.00
#
_symmetry.space_group_name_H-M   'P 1'
#
loop_
_entity.id
_entity.type
_entity.pdbx_description
1 polymer ?
#
loop_
_entity_poly.entity_id
_entity_poly.type
_entity_poly.pdbx_seq_one_letter_code
_entity_poly.pdbx_strand_id
1 'polypeptide(L)'
;MRERKCCTECSRRRRKVKECKPRGPGRKCWTCQKWNRECSFVHDYPPALKGLVFELSREEKRALEQQRRHDAWLAAAGGGGAAGPVPPLQPPGAPSPKRPRVAPRPASHEIAAAAARAALALGPRQAPGGAEAAAEAVPPHYAAEVAILAFAAASAPRAPVPARPPPPPGAPTTSLLISVPDMMCAASCGSAVRGALDALAGTELVGVNIPRKLAHVRTTQDASAILGALRGVGFPGSVVSEAPGDGIEPAAAPVAAEFALADSLGLLVEGCNARTGGPCNCGPSCMCHFCPEHHPERSAKLMEELRRAAAAAPAVAAAVTVSPPAPAAPPLVAPSPPPPPSPKPVPGA
;
A
#
# COMPACT_ATOMS: atom_id res chain seq x y z
N MET A 1 -0.27 -20.33 43.44
CA MET A 1 0.51 -19.15 42.97
C MET A 1 1.95 -19.59 42.75
N ARG A 2 2.47 -19.59 41.51
CA ARG A 2 3.88 -19.94 41.24
C ARG A 2 4.75 -18.68 41.33
N GLU A 3 5.86 -18.76 42.05
CA GLU A 3 6.83 -17.68 42.25
C GLU A 3 7.41 -17.21 40.90
N ARG A 4 7.33 -15.90 40.64
CA ARG A 4 7.92 -15.25 39.47
C ARG A 4 9.44 -15.28 39.57
N LYS A 5 10.10 -16.06 38.73
CA LYS A 5 11.57 -16.08 38.63
C LYS A 5 12.04 -14.82 37.89
N CYS A 6 12.96 -14.09 38.52
CA CYS A 6 13.64 -12.93 37.93
C CYS A 6 14.49 -13.36 36.73
N CYS A 7 14.82 -12.42 35.84
CA CYS A 7 15.54 -12.57 34.55
C CYS A 7 16.51 -13.76 34.43
N THR A 8 16.66 -14.28 33.21
CA THR A 8 17.39 -15.51 32.87
C THR A 8 18.82 -15.58 33.44
N GLU A 9 19.52 -14.44 33.54
CA GLU A 9 20.84 -14.38 34.16
C GLU A 9 20.82 -14.57 35.69
N CYS A 10 19.85 -13.95 36.40
CA CYS A 10 19.71 -14.10 37.84
C CYS A 10 19.25 -15.51 38.22
N SER A 11 18.39 -16.14 37.40
CA SER A 11 17.93 -17.51 37.65
C SER A 11 19.05 -18.56 37.49
N ARG A 12 19.96 -18.37 36.53
CA ARG A 12 21.07 -19.30 36.26
C ARG A 12 22.07 -19.38 37.41
N ARG A 13 22.30 -18.30 38.15
CA ARG A 13 23.30 -18.27 39.24
C ARG A 13 22.83 -18.84 40.58
N ARG A 14 21.62 -19.43 40.67
CA ARG A 14 21.03 -20.04 41.89
C ARG A 14 21.20 -19.23 43.20
N ARG A 15 21.41 -17.92 43.14
CA ARG A 15 21.36 -17.11 44.36
C ARG A 15 19.90 -16.95 44.73
N LYS A 16 19.51 -17.46 45.89
CA LYS A 16 18.20 -17.19 46.51
C LYS A 16 18.13 -15.71 46.89
N VAL A 17 18.04 -14.81 45.91
CA VAL A 17 17.88 -13.38 46.17
C VAL A 17 16.38 -13.15 46.34
N LYS A 18 15.94 -13.06 47.60
CA LYS A 18 14.53 -12.93 48.00
C LYS A 18 13.84 -11.63 47.54
N GLU A 19 14.54 -10.73 46.84
CA GLU A 19 14.08 -9.34 46.64
C GLU A 19 14.15 -8.85 45.19
N CYS A 20 13.89 -9.72 44.21
CA CYS A 20 13.73 -9.27 42.83
C CYS A 20 12.30 -8.76 42.57
N LYS A 21 11.94 -7.59 43.13
CA LYS A 21 10.70 -6.87 42.76
C LYS A 21 11.02 -5.79 41.71
N PRO A 22 10.65 -5.97 40.43
CA PRO A 22 10.81 -4.91 39.44
C PRO A 22 9.86 -3.75 39.75
N ARG A 23 10.34 -2.50 39.63
CA ARG A 23 9.55 -1.27 39.81
C ARG A 23 8.85 -0.82 38.52
N GLY A 24 8.14 -1.75 37.86
CA GLY A 24 7.38 -1.50 36.63
C GLY A 24 8.08 -1.90 35.32
N PRO A 25 7.37 -1.88 34.19
CA PRO A 25 7.87 -2.30 32.87
C PRO A 25 9.03 -1.40 32.41
N GLY A 26 10.08 -2.02 31.84
CA GLY A 26 11.26 -1.33 31.32
C GLY A 26 12.34 -0.94 32.34
N ARG A 27 12.14 -1.17 33.66
CA ARG A 27 13.17 -0.90 34.68
C ARG A 27 13.96 -2.16 35.04
N LYS A 28 15.29 -2.04 35.09
CA LYS A 28 16.20 -3.11 35.53
C LYS A 28 15.92 -3.46 37.00
N CYS A 29 16.07 -4.73 37.39
CA CYS A 29 16.07 -5.07 38.83
C CYS A 29 17.31 -4.45 39.51
N TRP A 30 17.25 -4.22 40.82
CA TRP A 30 18.33 -3.56 41.56
C TRP A 30 19.69 -4.24 41.35
N THR A 31 19.72 -5.57 41.29
CA THR A 31 20.94 -6.34 41.00
C THR A 31 21.45 -6.02 39.59
N CYS A 32 20.65 -6.22 38.53
CA CYS A 32 21.05 -5.87 37.16
C CYS A 32 21.52 -4.41 37.03
N GLN A 33 20.88 -3.48 37.76
CA GLN A 33 21.23 -2.07 37.76
C GLN A 33 22.58 -1.82 38.44
N LYS A 34 22.82 -2.39 39.62
CA LYS A 34 24.09 -2.26 40.36
C LYS A 34 25.29 -2.78 39.57
N TRP A 35 25.09 -3.84 38.79
CA TRP A 35 26.13 -4.44 37.95
C TRP A 35 26.17 -3.87 36.52
N ASN A 36 25.34 -2.86 36.23
CA ASN A 36 25.14 -2.22 34.92
C ASN A 36 24.93 -3.19 33.75
N ARG A 37 24.12 -4.24 33.95
CA ARG A 37 23.80 -5.25 32.93
C ARG A 37 22.41 -5.07 32.35
N GLU A 38 22.16 -5.62 31.17
CA GLU A 38 20.83 -5.64 30.58
C GLU A 38 19.98 -6.74 31.22
N CYS A 39 18.81 -6.36 31.73
CA CYS A 39 17.91 -7.30 32.39
C CYS A 39 16.92 -7.80 31.34
N SER A 40 17.20 -8.95 30.72
CA SER A 40 16.27 -9.60 29.78
C SER A 40 15.12 -10.21 30.57
N PHE A 41 13.99 -9.51 30.62
CA PHE A 41 12.75 -10.08 31.15
C PHE A 41 12.24 -11.13 30.15
N VAL A 42 11.92 -12.32 30.64
CA VAL A 42 11.22 -13.32 29.85
C VAL A 42 9.76 -12.86 29.80
N HIS A 43 9.33 -12.28 28.68
CA HIS A 43 7.90 -12.26 28.38
C HIS A 43 7.46 -13.71 28.19
N ASP A 44 6.34 -14.10 28.81
CA ASP A 44 5.68 -15.38 28.55
C ASP A 44 5.20 -15.40 27.09
N TYR A 45 6.08 -15.81 26.18
CA TYR A 45 5.69 -16.24 24.84
C TYR A 45 5.11 -17.66 24.94
N PRO A 46 4.07 -17.99 24.16
CA PRO A 46 3.54 -19.33 24.08
C PRO A 46 4.67 -20.31 23.72
N PRO A 47 4.68 -21.53 24.30
CA PRO A 47 5.80 -22.46 24.21
C PRO A 47 6.20 -22.87 22.79
N ALA A 48 5.34 -22.64 21.79
CA ALA A 48 5.57 -22.97 20.38
C ALA A 48 6.66 -22.11 19.68
N LEU A 49 7.07 -20.96 20.23
CA LEU A 49 8.01 -20.04 19.57
C LEU A 49 9.42 -20.00 20.19
N LYS A 50 9.72 -20.84 21.17
CA LYS A 50 11.02 -20.86 21.87
C LYS A 50 12.21 -21.32 21.01
N GLY A 51 11.98 -21.80 19.79
CA GLY A 51 13.03 -22.28 18.87
C GLY A 51 13.45 -21.30 17.76
N LEU A 52 12.79 -20.15 17.59
CA LEU A 52 12.97 -19.26 16.44
C LEU A 52 13.56 -17.88 16.80
N VAL A 53 14.58 -17.84 17.65
CA VAL A 53 15.39 -16.62 17.83
C VAL A 53 16.68 -16.80 17.04
N PHE A 54 16.68 -16.35 15.79
CA PHE A 54 17.92 -16.16 15.04
C PHE A 54 18.62 -14.89 15.58
N GLU A 55 19.88 -15.02 15.99
CA GLU A 55 20.71 -13.86 16.28
C GLU A 55 21.00 -13.14 14.95
N LEU A 56 20.39 -11.96 14.77
CA LEU A 56 20.80 -11.03 13.71
C LEU A 56 22.31 -10.82 13.79
N SER A 57 22.97 -10.82 12.62
CA SER A 57 24.40 -10.56 12.53
C SER A 57 24.72 -9.15 13.08
N ARG A 58 25.98 -8.91 13.48
CA ARG A 58 26.39 -7.57 13.95
C ARG A 58 26.15 -6.49 12.89
N GLU A 59 26.21 -6.83 11.61
CA GLU A 59 25.98 -5.90 10.49
C GLU A 59 24.48 -5.61 10.31
N GLU A 60 23.63 -6.63 10.41
CA GLU A 60 22.17 -6.45 10.34
C GLU A 60 21.65 -5.59 11.51
N LYS A 61 22.22 -5.76 12.70
CA LYS A 61 21.91 -4.90 13.87
C LYS A 61 22.32 -3.45 13.63
N ARG A 62 23.47 -3.20 12.99
CA ARG A 62 23.93 -1.84 12.66
C ARG A 62 23.04 -1.20 11.60
N ALA A 63 22.64 -1.94 10.57
CA ALA A 63 21.73 -1.45 9.53
C ALA A 63 20.36 -1.04 10.10
N LEU A 64 19.79 -1.89 10.97
CA LEU A 64 18.52 -1.60 11.64
C LEU A 64 18.60 -0.36 12.55
N GLU A 65 19.72 -0.18 13.26
CA GLU A 65 19.92 1.00 14.10
C GLU A 65 20.13 2.28 13.26
N GLN A 66 20.83 2.19 12.13
CA GLN A 66 20.99 3.30 11.21
C GLN A 66 19.66 3.73 10.59
N GLN A 67 18.80 2.77 10.26
CA GLN A 67 17.44 3.05 9.76
C GLN A 67 16.56 3.71 10.82
N ARG A 68 16.60 3.23 12.08
CA ARG A 68 15.91 3.90 13.20
C ARG A 68 16.34 5.34 13.40
N ARG A 69 17.63 5.65 13.21
CA ARG A 69 18.14 7.03 13.27
C ARG A 69 17.64 7.88 12.12
N HIS A 70 17.57 7.32 10.91
CA HIS A 70 17.01 7.99 9.74
C HIS A 70 15.52 8.32 9.96
N ASP A 71 14.73 7.36 10.41
CA ASP A 71 13.30 7.54 10.66
C ASP A 71 13.04 8.57 11.77
N ALA A 72 13.85 8.55 12.84
CA ALA A 72 13.79 9.55 13.90
C ALA A 72 14.15 10.96 13.39
N TRP A 73 15.11 11.06 12.47
CA TRP A 73 15.47 12.32 11.83
C TRP A 73 14.35 12.85 10.93
N LEU A 74 13.73 11.98 10.11
CA LEU A 74 12.56 12.35 9.30
C LEU A 74 11.38 12.79 10.16
N ALA A 75 11.12 12.09 11.28
CA ALA A 75 10.07 12.45 12.21
C ALA A 75 10.33 13.82 12.87
N ALA A 76 11.59 14.16 13.16
CA ALA A 76 11.96 15.47 13.68
C ALA A 76 11.85 16.58 12.62
N ALA A 77 12.15 16.28 11.36
CA ALA A 77 12.03 17.21 10.24
C ALA A 77 10.58 17.47 9.81
N GLY A 78 9.67 16.51 10.04
CA GLY A 78 8.24 16.63 9.73
C GLY A 78 7.43 17.46 10.73
N GLY A 79 8.03 17.91 11.83
CA GLY A 79 7.41 18.84 12.79
C GLY A 79 7.52 20.28 12.28
N GLY A 80 6.47 20.78 11.64
CA GLY A 80 6.38 22.14 11.10
C GLY A 80 6.83 23.22 12.10
N GLY A 81 7.99 23.80 11.82
CA GLY A 81 8.52 25.01 12.42
C GLY A 81 9.62 25.55 11.52
N ALA A 82 9.34 26.67 10.84
CA ALA A 82 10.26 27.31 9.92
C ALA A 82 11.60 27.65 10.60
N ALA A 83 12.62 26.81 10.40
CA ALA A 83 14.00 27.19 10.59
C ALA A 83 14.52 27.73 9.25
N GLY A 84 14.40 29.05 9.07
CA GLY A 84 15.20 29.74 8.05
C GLY A 84 16.70 29.56 8.33
N PRO A 85 17.57 29.83 7.35
CA PRO A 85 19.01 29.77 7.55
C PRO A 85 19.41 30.67 8.72
N VAL A 86 20.19 30.12 9.66
CA VAL A 86 20.73 30.85 10.80
C VAL A 86 21.56 32.03 10.29
N PRO A 87 21.19 33.30 10.53
CA PRO A 87 22.02 34.42 10.14
C PRO A 87 23.26 34.49 11.03
N PRO A 88 24.41 34.96 10.51
CA PRO A 88 25.60 35.14 11.33
C PRO A 88 25.35 36.19 12.43
N LEU A 89 25.90 35.92 13.61
CA LEU A 89 25.89 36.81 14.78
C LEU A 89 26.36 38.22 14.39
N GLN A 90 25.48 39.21 14.53
CA GLN A 90 25.87 40.62 14.45
C GLN A 90 26.61 41.03 15.74
N PRO A 91 27.70 41.81 15.64
CA PRO A 91 28.34 42.41 16.79
C PRO A 91 27.44 43.51 17.41
N PRO A 92 27.52 43.73 18.73
CA PRO A 92 26.68 44.71 19.41
C PRO A 92 27.07 46.14 19.01
N GLY A 93 26.12 46.92 18.46
CA GLY A 93 26.30 48.38 18.33
C GLY A 93 25.69 49.12 17.13
N ALA A 94 24.80 48.55 16.32
CA ALA A 94 24.22 49.28 15.18
C ALA A 94 22.80 49.84 15.48
N PRO A 95 22.51 51.13 15.16
CA PRO A 95 21.18 51.71 15.32
C PRO A 95 20.19 51.25 14.24
N SER A 96 18.96 50.94 14.66
CA SER A 96 17.88 50.43 13.78
C SER A 96 17.37 51.47 12.78
N PRO A 97 17.12 51.11 11.51
CA PRO A 97 16.48 52.00 10.54
C PRO A 97 14.96 52.06 10.75
N LYS A 98 14.38 53.25 10.59
CA LYS A 98 12.93 53.52 10.68
C LYS A 98 12.18 52.87 9.51
N ARG A 99 11.17 52.08 9.83
CA ARG A 99 10.26 51.40 8.88
C ARG A 99 9.36 52.41 8.15
N PRO A 100 9.22 52.37 6.82
CA PRO A 100 8.18 53.13 6.12
C PRO A 100 6.80 52.49 6.32
N ARG A 101 5.76 53.33 6.37
CA ARG A 101 4.35 52.91 6.49
C ARG A 101 3.93 52.14 5.23
N VAL A 102 3.50 50.89 5.41
CA VAL A 102 2.91 50.05 4.36
C VAL A 102 1.40 50.25 4.36
N ALA A 103 0.82 50.47 3.18
CA ALA A 103 -0.64 50.56 2.99
C ALA A 103 -1.34 49.25 3.37
N PRO A 104 -2.62 49.27 3.78
CA PRO A 104 -3.33 48.07 4.20
C PRO A 104 -3.47 47.08 3.03
N ARG A 105 -3.07 45.83 3.25
CA ARG A 105 -3.33 44.71 2.34
C ARG A 105 -4.84 44.38 2.36
N PRO A 106 -5.47 44.10 1.20
CA PRO A 106 -6.82 43.56 1.20
C PRO A 106 -6.84 42.20 1.92
N ALA A 107 -7.96 41.90 2.56
CA ALA A 107 -8.08 40.68 3.35
C ALA A 107 -8.11 39.45 2.43
N SER A 108 -7.47 38.35 2.83
CA SER A 108 -7.28 37.15 2.01
C SER A 108 -8.58 36.55 1.43
N HIS A 109 -9.72 36.82 2.07
CA HIS A 109 -11.04 36.38 1.59
C HIS A 109 -11.52 37.16 0.35
N GLU A 110 -11.11 38.43 0.20
CA GLU A 110 -11.48 39.25 -0.96
C GLU A 110 -10.71 38.81 -2.22
N ILE A 111 -9.45 38.40 -2.05
CA ILE A 111 -8.62 37.84 -3.12
C ILE A 111 -9.20 36.48 -3.59
N ALA A 112 -9.60 35.62 -2.65
CA ALA A 112 -10.23 34.35 -2.96
C ALA A 112 -11.60 34.53 -3.67
N ALA A 113 -12.40 35.51 -3.25
CA ALA A 113 -13.69 35.82 -3.87
C ALA A 113 -13.55 36.46 -5.26
N ALA A 114 -12.47 37.20 -5.54
CA ALA A 114 -12.17 37.72 -6.87
C ALA A 114 -11.71 36.60 -7.83
N ALA A 115 -10.85 35.70 -7.36
CA ALA A 115 -10.39 34.55 -8.14
C ALA A 115 -11.54 33.58 -8.50
N ALA A 116 -12.45 33.31 -7.56
CA ALA A 116 -13.62 32.48 -7.81
C ALA A 116 -14.59 33.08 -8.85
N ARG A 117 -14.76 34.42 -8.85
CA ARG A 117 -15.57 35.12 -9.86
C ARG A 117 -14.95 35.08 -11.25
N ALA A 118 -13.62 35.22 -11.35
CA ALA A 118 -12.90 35.09 -12.60
C ALA A 118 -12.99 33.66 -13.19
N ALA A 119 -12.93 32.63 -12.35
CA ALA A 119 -13.07 31.24 -12.77
C ALA A 119 -14.48 30.91 -13.29
N LEU A 120 -15.53 31.48 -12.69
CA LEU A 120 -16.92 31.29 -13.13
C LEU A 120 -17.23 32.01 -14.45
N ALA A 121 -16.54 33.12 -14.74
CA ALA A 121 -16.73 33.88 -15.98
C ALA A 121 -16.17 33.17 -17.23
N LEU A 122 -15.25 32.21 -17.07
CA LEU A 122 -14.55 31.59 -18.21
C LEU A 122 -15.27 30.38 -18.83
N GLY A 123 -16.27 29.79 -18.17
CA GLY A 123 -17.10 28.70 -18.73
C GLY A 123 -16.35 27.42 -19.16
N PRO A 124 -17.02 26.26 -19.29
CA PRO A 124 -16.35 24.98 -19.51
C PRO A 124 -16.10 24.63 -20.99
N ARG A 125 -16.06 25.63 -21.90
CA ARG A 125 -15.87 25.37 -23.34
C ARG A 125 -14.94 26.39 -23.98
N GLN A 126 -13.65 26.07 -24.01
CA GLN A 126 -12.77 26.37 -25.16
C GLN A 126 -11.52 25.49 -25.17
N ALA A 127 -11.13 25.09 -26.39
CA ALA A 127 -10.11 24.11 -26.74
C ALA A 127 -8.67 24.71 -26.69
N PRO A 128 -7.59 23.97 -27.05
CA PRO A 128 -6.24 24.21 -26.57
C PRO A 128 -5.64 25.47 -27.21
N GLY A 129 -5.20 26.41 -26.36
CA GLY A 129 -4.60 27.68 -26.77
C GLY A 129 -4.71 28.80 -25.72
N GLY A 130 -5.59 28.64 -24.71
CA GLY A 130 -5.86 29.70 -23.72
C GLY A 130 -4.89 29.82 -22.54
N ALA A 131 -3.88 28.95 -22.41
CA ALA A 131 -2.97 28.98 -21.26
C ALA A 131 -1.99 30.15 -21.28
N GLU A 132 -1.56 30.62 -22.46
CA GLU A 132 -0.65 31.77 -22.59
C GLU A 132 -1.37 33.12 -22.35
N ALA A 133 -2.63 33.26 -22.77
CA ALA A 133 -3.38 34.51 -22.58
C ALA A 133 -3.79 34.74 -21.11
N ALA A 134 -3.90 33.69 -20.29
CA ALA A 134 -4.20 33.83 -18.85
C ALA A 134 -2.99 34.24 -18.00
N ALA A 135 -1.76 34.04 -18.50
CA ALA A 135 -0.54 34.41 -17.79
C ALA A 135 -0.30 35.92 -17.77
N GLU A 136 -0.80 36.65 -18.78
CA GLU A 136 -0.58 38.10 -18.91
C GLU A 136 -1.48 38.95 -18.00
N ALA A 137 -2.57 38.37 -17.48
CA ALA A 137 -3.51 39.05 -16.60
C ALA A 137 -3.17 38.92 -15.09
N VAL A 138 -2.18 38.09 -14.72
CA VAL A 138 -1.77 37.91 -13.31
C VAL A 138 -0.69 38.94 -12.98
N PRO A 139 -0.94 39.87 -12.04
CA PRO A 139 0.07 40.84 -11.64
C PRO A 139 1.33 40.10 -11.14
N PRO A 140 2.54 40.61 -11.43
CA PRO A 140 3.80 39.90 -11.16
C PRO A 140 4.01 39.55 -9.68
N HIS A 141 3.35 40.25 -8.76
CA HIS A 141 3.41 39.98 -7.33
C HIS A 141 2.53 38.80 -6.88
N TYR A 142 1.64 38.28 -7.72
CA TYR A 142 0.79 37.10 -7.44
C TYR A 142 1.23 35.84 -8.21
N ALA A 143 2.15 35.95 -9.16
CA ALA A 143 2.59 34.83 -9.99
C ALA A 143 3.10 33.62 -9.15
N ALA A 144 3.82 33.90 -8.07
CA ALA A 144 4.31 32.84 -7.18
C ALA A 144 3.19 32.13 -6.41
N GLU A 145 2.19 32.87 -5.90
CA GLU A 145 1.06 32.27 -5.18
C GLU A 145 0.16 31.45 -6.11
N VAL A 146 -0.07 31.93 -7.33
CA VAL A 146 -0.83 31.20 -8.36
C VAL A 146 -0.10 29.93 -8.78
N ALA A 147 1.24 29.98 -8.96
CA ALA A 147 2.04 28.79 -9.27
C ALA A 147 2.00 27.75 -8.14
N ILE A 148 2.07 28.18 -6.88
CA ILE A 148 1.98 27.29 -5.72
C ILE A 148 0.59 26.65 -5.64
N LEU A 149 -0.49 27.41 -5.86
CA LEU A 149 -1.85 26.88 -5.85
C LEU A 149 -2.11 25.92 -7.02
N ALA A 150 -1.59 26.23 -8.22
CA ALA A 150 -1.70 25.34 -9.37
C ALA A 150 -0.93 24.03 -9.14
N PHE A 151 0.28 24.10 -8.59
CA PHE A 151 1.06 22.92 -8.22
C PHE A 151 0.38 22.09 -7.12
N ALA A 152 -0.17 22.75 -6.09
CA ALA A 152 -0.92 22.10 -5.03
C ALA A 152 -2.20 21.43 -5.54
N ALA A 153 -2.91 22.05 -6.49
CA ALA A 153 -4.10 21.45 -7.12
C ALA A 153 -3.75 20.25 -8.01
N ALA A 154 -2.64 20.31 -8.76
CA ALA A 154 -2.16 19.20 -9.57
C ALA A 154 -1.61 18.03 -8.73
N SER A 155 -1.07 18.34 -7.55
CA SER A 155 -0.50 17.37 -6.60
C SER A 155 -1.49 16.89 -5.55
N ALA A 156 -2.72 17.43 -5.54
CA ALA A 156 -3.73 17.01 -4.59
C ALA A 156 -4.02 15.52 -4.80
N PRO A 157 -4.01 14.70 -3.72
CA PRO A 157 -4.37 13.29 -3.82
C PRO A 157 -5.79 13.21 -4.40
N ARG A 158 -5.94 12.50 -5.52
CA ARG A 158 -7.26 12.26 -6.11
C ARG A 158 -8.15 11.68 -5.03
N ALA A 159 -9.35 12.24 -4.88
CA ALA A 159 -10.34 11.71 -3.96
C ALA A 159 -10.45 10.19 -4.17
N PRO A 160 -10.51 9.38 -3.09
CA PRO A 160 -10.62 7.94 -3.22
C PRO A 160 -11.82 7.63 -4.11
N VAL A 161 -11.56 6.96 -5.23
CA VAL A 161 -12.61 6.55 -6.16
C VAL A 161 -13.53 5.63 -5.35
N PRO A 162 -14.85 5.90 -5.31
CA PRO A 162 -15.77 5.05 -4.58
C PRO A 162 -15.58 3.60 -5.03
N ALA A 163 -15.48 2.68 -4.05
CA ALA A 163 -15.28 1.26 -4.31
C ALA A 163 -16.30 0.78 -5.34
N ARG A 164 -15.80 0.33 -6.48
CA ARG A 164 -16.66 -0.01 -7.60
C ARG A 164 -17.35 -1.35 -7.32
N PRO A 165 -18.64 -1.51 -7.67
CA PRO A 165 -19.30 -2.81 -7.55
C PRO A 165 -18.50 -3.85 -8.35
N PRO A 166 -18.28 -5.06 -7.79
CA PRO A 166 -17.60 -6.13 -8.49
C PRO A 166 -18.37 -6.48 -9.78
N PRO A 167 -17.67 -6.95 -10.84
CA PRO A 167 -18.34 -7.37 -12.06
C PRO A 167 -19.39 -8.45 -11.73
N PRO A 168 -20.54 -8.47 -12.42
CA PRO A 168 -21.55 -9.50 -12.22
C PRO A 168 -20.93 -10.88 -12.51
N PRO A 169 -21.16 -11.88 -11.63
CA PRO A 169 -20.62 -13.21 -11.83
C PRO A 169 -21.19 -13.81 -13.12
N GLY A 170 -20.31 -14.22 -14.04
CA GLY A 170 -20.68 -14.87 -15.31
C GLY A 170 -20.50 -14.03 -16.57
N ALA A 171 -20.05 -12.76 -16.48
CA ALA A 171 -19.62 -12.03 -17.67
C ALA A 171 -18.33 -12.66 -18.24
N PRO A 172 -18.22 -12.84 -19.58
CA PRO A 172 -17.00 -13.36 -20.19
C PRO A 172 -15.85 -12.39 -19.92
N THR A 173 -14.86 -12.84 -19.16
CA THR A 173 -13.64 -12.09 -18.91
C THR A 173 -12.58 -12.50 -19.92
N THR A 174 -11.78 -11.55 -20.38
CA THR A 174 -10.62 -11.77 -21.23
C THR A 174 -9.35 -11.45 -20.45
N SER A 175 -8.32 -12.29 -20.59
CA SER A 175 -6.99 -12.06 -20.01
C SER A 175 -6.09 -11.40 -21.04
N LEU A 176 -5.65 -10.18 -20.77
CA LEU A 176 -4.78 -9.40 -21.63
C LEU A 176 -3.38 -9.29 -21.00
N LEU A 177 -2.36 -9.52 -21.82
CA LEU A 177 -0.97 -9.17 -21.51
C LEU A 177 -0.60 -7.93 -22.33
N ILE A 178 -0.27 -6.84 -21.66
CA ILE A 178 -0.06 -5.52 -22.27
C ILE A 178 1.39 -5.10 -22.06
N SER A 179 2.07 -4.72 -23.13
CA SER A 179 3.39 -4.06 -23.09
C SER A 179 3.21 -2.57 -22.87
N VAL A 180 3.89 -2.01 -21.87
CA VAL A 180 3.87 -0.58 -21.53
C VAL A 180 5.31 -0.08 -21.42
N PRO A 181 5.95 0.29 -22.56
CA PRO A 181 7.39 0.49 -22.65
C PRO A 181 7.93 1.63 -21.78
N ASP A 182 7.10 2.63 -21.45
CA ASP A 182 7.52 3.84 -20.73
C ASP A 182 7.43 3.70 -19.20
N MET A 183 7.12 2.52 -18.68
CA MET A 183 7.15 2.26 -17.23
C MET A 183 8.59 2.13 -16.72
N MET A 184 9.18 3.23 -16.28
CA MET A 184 10.59 3.28 -15.83
C MET A 184 10.78 3.01 -14.34
N CYS A 185 9.76 3.24 -13.50
CA CYS A 185 9.87 3.02 -12.06
C CYS A 185 8.57 2.46 -11.44
N ALA A 186 8.71 1.63 -10.40
CA ALA A 186 7.57 1.04 -9.71
C ALA A 186 6.75 2.09 -8.94
N ALA A 187 7.44 2.99 -8.22
CA ALA A 187 6.81 3.94 -7.31
C ALA A 187 5.93 4.99 -7.99
N SER A 188 6.30 5.47 -9.19
CA SER A 188 5.53 6.48 -9.91
C SER A 188 4.84 5.89 -11.13
N CYS A 189 5.59 5.35 -12.09
CA CYS A 189 5.01 4.86 -13.35
C CYS A 189 4.12 3.63 -13.14
N GLY A 190 4.59 2.66 -12.33
CA GLY A 190 3.81 1.46 -11.99
C GLY A 190 2.51 1.79 -11.28
N SER A 191 2.57 2.70 -10.30
CA SER A 191 1.40 3.20 -9.56
C SER A 191 0.40 3.93 -10.46
N ALA A 192 0.88 4.76 -11.38
CA ALA A 192 0.03 5.47 -12.34
C ALA A 192 -0.69 4.50 -13.30
N VAL A 193 0.02 3.51 -13.82
CA VAL A 193 -0.56 2.46 -14.68
C VAL A 193 -1.56 1.61 -13.91
N ARG A 194 -1.22 1.16 -12.70
CA ARG A 194 -2.15 0.44 -11.82
C ARG A 194 -3.42 1.26 -11.55
N GLY A 195 -3.26 2.52 -11.13
CA GLY A 195 -4.39 3.40 -10.85
C GLY A 195 -5.27 3.68 -12.07
N ALA A 196 -4.69 3.76 -13.27
CA ALA A 196 -5.45 3.92 -14.51
C ALA A 196 -6.29 2.67 -14.84
N LEU A 197 -5.71 1.48 -14.65
CA LEU A 197 -6.37 0.20 -14.92
C LEU A 197 -7.43 -0.13 -13.87
N ASP A 198 -7.18 0.16 -12.59
CA ASP A 198 -8.12 -0.04 -11.49
C ASP A 198 -9.33 0.91 -11.56
N ALA A 199 -9.17 2.08 -12.20
CA ALA A 199 -10.27 3.02 -12.40
C ALA A 199 -11.27 2.58 -13.49
N LEU A 200 -10.93 1.59 -14.32
CA LEU A 200 -11.82 1.05 -15.35
C LEU A 200 -12.87 0.10 -14.77
N ALA A 201 -13.97 -0.09 -15.50
CA ALA A 201 -15.13 -0.84 -15.00
C ALA A 201 -14.98 -2.29 -15.45
N GLY A 202 -15.11 -3.25 -14.52
CA GLY A 202 -14.96 -4.66 -14.89
C GLY A 202 -13.53 -5.01 -15.32
N THR A 203 -12.55 -4.24 -14.85
CA THR A 203 -11.12 -4.60 -14.89
C THR A 203 -10.69 -5.13 -13.53
N GLU A 204 -10.01 -6.26 -13.55
CA GLU A 204 -9.32 -6.87 -12.43
C GLU A 204 -7.83 -6.90 -12.78
N LEU A 205 -7.06 -6.01 -12.16
CA LEU A 205 -5.61 -5.99 -12.38
C LEU A 205 -4.97 -7.16 -11.65
N VAL A 206 -4.35 -8.05 -12.42
CA VAL A 206 -3.64 -9.21 -11.85
C VAL A 206 -2.24 -8.81 -11.41
N GLY A 207 -1.55 -7.94 -12.16
CA GLY A 207 -0.23 -7.46 -11.76
C GLY A 207 0.46 -6.59 -12.80
N VAL A 208 1.46 -5.85 -12.34
CA VAL A 208 2.38 -5.06 -13.19
C VAL A 208 3.80 -5.54 -12.94
N ASN A 209 4.50 -5.89 -14.01
CA ASN A 209 5.88 -6.32 -14.02
C ASN A 209 6.75 -5.20 -14.63
N ILE A 210 7.36 -4.40 -13.75
CA ILE A 210 8.17 -3.24 -14.15
C ILE A 210 9.43 -3.66 -14.94
N PRO A 211 10.23 -4.66 -14.50
CA PRO A 211 11.41 -5.07 -15.26
C PRO A 211 11.12 -5.51 -16.69
N ARG A 212 9.98 -6.19 -16.91
CA ARG A 212 9.56 -6.64 -18.25
C ARG A 212 8.70 -5.63 -18.98
N LYS A 213 8.30 -4.53 -18.34
CA LYS A 213 7.39 -3.52 -18.89
C LYS A 213 6.06 -4.14 -19.34
N LEU A 214 5.55 -5.10 -18.56
CA LEU A 214 4.30 -5.82 -18.84
C LEU A 214 3.25 -5.57 -17.76
N ALA A 215 1.98 -5.49 -18.17
CA ALA A 215 0.83 -5.51 -17.28
C ALA A 215 -0.09 -6.69 -17.65
N HIS A 216 -0.52 -7.45 -16.66
CA HIS A 216 -1.47 -8.54 -16.83
C HIS A 216 -2.82 -8.11 -16.26
N VAL A 217 -3.85 -8.09 -17.12
CA VAL A 217 -5.17 -7.54 -16.81
C VAL A 217 -6.23 -8.57 -17.19
N ARG A 218 -7.13 -8.88 -16.25
CA ARG A 218 -8.38 -9.56 -16.56
C ARG A 218 -9.45 -8.51 -16.71
N THR A 219 -10.24 -8.56 -17.79
CA THR A 219 -11.18 -7.49 -18.08
C THR A 219 -12.39 -7.99 -18.84
N THR A 220 -13.55 -7.39 -18.59
CA THR A 220 -14.73 -7.52 -19.45
C THR A 220 -14.79 -6.45 -20.55
N GLN A 221 -13.90 -5.45 -20.49
CA GLN A 221 -13.76 -4.38 -21.48
C GLN A 221 -12.93 -4.84 -22.67
N ASP A 222 -13.15 -4.22 -23.83
CA ASP A 222 -12.32 -4.41 -25.01
C ASP A 222 -10.90 -3.85 -24.81
N ALA A 223 -9.93 -4.38 -25.56
CA ALA A 223 -8.54 -3.94 -25.48
C ALA A 223 -8.37 -2.43 -25.79
N SER A 224 -9.22 -1.85 -26.65
CA SER A 224 -9.09 -0.43 -27.03
C SER A 224 -9.41 0.52 -25.90
N ALA A 225 -10.40 0.19 -25.05
CA ALA A 225 -10.72 0.92 -23.83
C ALA A 225 -9.53 0.91 -22.84
N ILE A 226 -8.90 -0.25 -22.66
CA ILE A 226 -7.72 -0.41 -21.80
C ILE A 226 -6.56 0.47 -22.30
N LEU A 227 -6.24 0.38 -23.60
CA LEU A 227 -5.18 1.19 -24.21
C LEU A 227 -5.51 2.69 -24.20
N GLY A 228 -6.79 3.06 -24.28
CA GLY A 228 -7.27 4.43 -24.13
C GLY A 228 -6.98 5.01 -22.75
N ALA A 229 -7.27 4.25 -21.69
CA ALA A 229 -6.98 4.68 -20.32
C ALA A 229 -5.48 4.85 -20.07
N LEU A 230 -4.67 3.91 -20.56
CA LEU A 230 -3.21 3.97 -20.47
C LEU A 230 -2.63 5.19 -21.20
N ARG A 231 -3.12 5.51 -22.40
CA ARG A 231 -2.77 6.78 -23.08
C ARG A 231 -3.20 8.00 -22.29
N GLY A 232 -4.36 7.98 -21.63
CA GLY A 232 -4.87 9.09 -20.83
C GLY A 232 -3.98 9.46 -19.63
N VAL A 233 -3.16 8.52 -19.15
CA VAL A 233 -2.15 8.78 -18.09
C VAL A 233 -0.73 8.95 -18.62
N GLY A 234 -0.55 9.03 -19.95
CA GLY A 234 0.74 9.24 -20.59
C GLY A 234 1.60 7.99 -20.74
N PHE A 235 1.03 6.78 -20.61
CA PHE A 235 1.74 5.51 -20.76
C PHE A 235 1.14 4.70 -21.90
N PRO A 236 1.41 5.02 -23.18
CA PRO A 236 0.88 4.24 -24.29
C PRO A 236 1.34 2.78 -24.18
N GLY A 237 0.44 1.84 -24.48
CA GLY A 237 0.74 0.41 -24.48
C GLY A 237 0.25 -0.31 -25.72
N SER A 238 0.64 -1.56 -25.87
CA SER A 238 0.16 -2.47 -26.91
C SER A 238 -0.16 -3.86 -26.35
N VAL A 239 -1.16 -4.53 -26.90
CA VAL A 239 -1.51 -5.90 -26.51
C VAL A 239 -0.45 -6.85 -27.08
N VAL A 240 0.13 -7.68 -26.21
CA VAL A 240 1.09 -8.74 -26.59
C VAL A 240 0.35 -10.06 -26.81
N SER A 241 -0.59 -10.38 -25.93
CA SER A 241 -1.42 -11.57 -26.05
C SER A 241 -2.80 -11.34 -25.45
N GLU A 242 -3.79 -11.94 -26.09
CA GLU A 242 -5.17 -11.97 -25.64
C GLU A 242 -5.59 -13.44 -25.53
N ALA A 243 -6.03 -13.83 -24.33
CA ALA A 243 -6.57 -15.15 -24.07
C ALA A 243 -8.01 -15.00 -23.58
N PRO A 244 -8.99 -15.69 -24.20
CA PRO A 244 -10.33 -15.82 -23.62
C PRO A 244 -10.17 -16.36 -22.20
N GLY A 245 -10.66 -15.61 -21.22
CA GLY A 245 -10.67 -16.03 -19.83
C GLY A 245 -11.83 -16.99 -19.63
N ASP A 246 -11.76 -18.15 -20.27
CA ASP A 246 -12.69 -19.26 -20.08
C ASP A 246 -12.41 -19.87 -18.71
N GLY A 247 -12.82 -19.18 -17.65
CA GLY A 247 -12.97 -19.73 -16.31
C GLY A 247 -11.83 -20.63 -15.85
N ILE A 248 -10.57 -20.29 -16.14
CA ILE A 248 -9.44 -20.86 -15.42
C ILE A 248 -9.55 -20.25 -14.01
N GLU A 249 -10.44 -20.85 -13.22
CA GLU A 249 -10.33 -20.95 -11.78
C GLU A 249 -8.84 -21.19 -11.55
N PRO A 250 -8.12 -20.24 -10.91
CA PRO A 250 -6.67 -20.32 -10.85
C PRO A 250 -6.38 -21.70 -10.30
N ALA A 251 -5.80 -22.57 -11.13
CA ALA A 251 -5.45 -23.91 -10.72
C ALA A 251 -4.59 -23.69 -9.49
N ALA A 252 -5.17 -23.94 -8.32
CA ALA A 252 -4.51 -23.82 -7.05
C ALA A 252 -3.51 -24.96 -7.02
N ALA A 253 -2.42 -24.79 -7.77
CA ALA A 253 -1.22 -25.55 -7.55
C ALA A 253 -0.92 -25.37 -6.05
N PRO A 254 -0.58 -26.45 -5.32
CA PRO A 254 -0.43 -26.44 -3.85
C PRO A 254 0.54 -25.38 -3.30
N VAL A 255 1.30 -24.78 -4.22
CA VAL A 255 2.14 -23.59 -4.08
C VAL A 255 1.36 -22.36 -3.53
N ALA A 256 0.07 -22.19 -3.83
CA ALA A 256 -0.72 -21.03 -3.40
C ALA A 256 -0.95 -20.97 -1.88
N ALA A 257 -1.18 -22.11 -1.22
CA ALA A 257 -1.42 -22.14 0.22
C ALA A 257 -0.17 -21.76 1.03
N GLU A 258 0.99 -22.21 0.56
CA GLU A 258 2.28 -21.93 1.19
C GLU A 258 2.66 -20.45 1.04
N PHE A 259 2.40 -19.83 -0.11
CA PHE A 259 2.61 -18.40 -0.32
C PHE A 259 1.59 -17.51 0.41
N ALA A 260 0.34 -17.94 0.50
CA ALA A 260 -0.66 -17.25 1.32
C ALA A 260 -0.25 -17.22 2.80
N LEU A 261 0.37 -18.29 3.31
CA LEU A 261 0.89 -18.32 4.67
C LEU A 261 2.12 -17.41 4.83
N ALA A 262 3.06 -17.44 3.90
CA ALA A 262 4.20 -16.51 3.91
C ALA A 262 3.75 -15.04 3.88
N ASP A 263 2.71 -14.74 3.10
CA ASP A 263 2.09 -13.43 3.07
C ASP A 263 1.44 -13.04 4.40
N SER A 264 0.66 -13.96 4.99
CA SER A 264 0.00 -13.76 6.28
C SER A 264 1.00 -13.54 7.42
N LEU A 265 2.22 -14.08 7.29
CA LEU A 265 3.32 -13.89 8.22
C LEU A 265 4.13 -12.60 7.95
N GLY A 266 3.76 -11.79 6.95
CA GLY A 266 4.45 -10.55 6.59
C GLY A 266 5.83 -10.78 5.98
N LEU A 267 6.06 -11.95 5.36
CA LEU A 267 7.37 -12.36 4.85
C LEU A 267 7.62 -11.91 3.40
N LEU A 268 6.55 -11.46 2.73
CA LEU A 268 6.57 -10.90 1.39
C LEU A 268 6.24 -9.40 1.48
N VAL A 269 6.93 -8.59 0.67
CA VAL A 269 6.68 -7.15 0.60
C VAL A 269 5.39 -6.90 -0.18
N GLU A 270 4.64 -5.86 0.19
CA GLU A 270 3.47 -5.43 -0.58
C GLU A 270 3.83 -5.17 -2.05
N GLY A 271 3.01 -5.69 -2.97
CA GLY A 271 3.28 -5.62 -4.40
C GLY A 271 4.21 -6.70 -4.96
N CYS A 272 4.77 -7.57 -4.11
CA CYS A 272 5.51 -8.74 -4.58
C CYS A 272 4.56 -9.75 -5.24
N ASN A 273 4.84 -10.09 -6.50
CA ASN A 273 4.02 -11.02 -7.28
C ASN A 273 4.12 -12.49 -6.80
N ALA A 274 5.06 -12.80 -5.88
CA ALA A 274 5.06 -14.08 -5.17
C ALA A 274 3.88 -14.25 -4.21
N ARG A 275 3.24 -13.15 -3.76
CA ARG A 275 2.05 -13.19 -2.89
C ARG A 275 0.88 -13.90 -3.55
N THR A 276 0.79 -13.79 -4.88
CA THR A 276 -0.27 -14.39 -5.70
C THR A 276 0.19 -15.69 -6.37
N GLY A 277 1.33 -16.27 -5.94
CA GLY A 277 1.91 -17.48 -6.52
C GLY A 277 2.62 -17.26 -7.85
N GLY A 278 2.84 -16.01 -8.27
CA GLY A 278 3.60 -15.67 -9.47
C GLY A 278 5.11 -15.55 -9.24
N PRO A 279 5.92 -15.41 -10.32
CA PRO A 279 7.35 -15.13 -10.21
C PRO A 279 7.59 -13.77 -9.52
N CYS A 280 8.68 -13.67 -8.76
CA CYS A 280 9.03 -12.51 -7.94
C CYS A 280 9.34 -11.32 -8.85
N ASN A 281 8.61 -10.22 -8.71
CA ASN A 281 8.78 -9.00 -9.52
C ASN A 281 9.67 -7.93 -8.86
N CYS A 282 10.25 -8.23 -7.69
CA CYS A 282 10.99 -7.26 -6.88
C CYS A 282 12.40 -6.95 -7.42
N GLY A 283 12.90 -7.71 -8.41
CA GLY A 283 14.22 -7.54 -9.00
C GLY A 283 15.38 -7.84 -8.02
N PRO A 284 16.64 -7.52 -8.40
CA PRO A 284 17.82 -7.92 -7.62
C PRO A 284 17.91 -7.24 -6.25
N SER A 285 17.18 -6.16 -6.03
CA SER A 285 17.03 -5.47 -4.74
C SER A 285 15.81 -5.96 -3.93
N CYS A 286 15.38 -7.20 -4.15
CA CYS A 286 14.25 -7.79 -3.46
C CYS A 286 14.42 -7.72 -1.93
N MET A 287 13.45 -7.08 -1.26
CA MET A 287 13.41 -6.98 0.22
C MET A 287 12.50 -8.04 0.85
N CYS A 288 11.92 -8.95 0.07
CA CYS A 288 11.11 -10.04 0.61
C CYS A 288 12.00 -11.01 1.38
N HIS A 289 11.72 -11.19 2.66
CA HIS A 289 12.57 -12.00 3.53
C HIS A 289 12.65 -13.48 3.09
N PHE A 290 11.63 -13.94 2.36
CA PHE A 290 11.51 -15.30 1.84
C PHE A 290 11.10 -15.37 0.36
N CYS A 291 11.52 -14.41 -0.48
CA CYS A 291 11.27 -14.54 -1.93
C CYS A 291 12.04 -15.77 -2.49
N PRO A 292 11.36 -16.72 -3.14
CA PRO A 292 11.95 -17.98 -3.59
C PRO A 292 13.00 -17.80 -4.68
N GLU A 293 12.87 -16.75 -5.49
CA GLU A 293 13.83 -16.47 -6.56
C GLU A 293 15.13 -15.85 -6.05
N HIS A 294 15.07 -15.03 -5.00
CA HIS A 294 16.22 -14.28 -4.50
C HIS A 294 16.86 -14.89 -3.24
N HIS A 295 16.09 -15.70 -2.50
CA HIS A 295 16.55 -16.39 -1.29
C HIS A 295 16.11 -17.86 -1.26
N PRO A 296 16.49 -18.67 -2.28
CA PRO A 296 16.00 -20.03 -2.45
C PRO A 296 16.28 -20.94 -1.25
N GLU A 297 17.43 -20.75 -0.58
CA GLU A 297 17.78 -21.53 0.62
C GLU A 297 16.89 -21.20 1.82
N ARG A 298 16.61 -19.91 2.04
CA ARG A 298 15.75 -19.46 3.15
C ARG A 298 14.32 -19.89 2.91
N SER A 299 13.82 -19.71 1.69
CA SER A 299 12.47 -20.16 1.31
C SER A 299 12.34 -21.67 1.42
N ALA A 300 13.29 -22.46 0.88
CA ALA A 300 13.24 -23.92 0.99
C ALA A 300 13.21 -24.39 2.44
N LYS A 301 14.05 -23.80 3.31
CA LYS A 301 14.09 -24.13 4.74
C LYS A 301 12.78 -23.77 5.45
N LEU A 302 12.21 -22.59 5.20
CA LEU A 302 10.93 -22.21 5.78
C LEU A 302 9.81 -23.18 5.35
N MET A 303 9.78 -23.52 4.06
CA MET A 303 8.75 -24.39 3.50
C MET A 303 8.84 -25.81 4.06
N GLU A 304 10.06 -26.30 4.27
CA GLU A 304 10.30 -27.57 4.97
C GLU A 304 9.82 -27.52 6.42
N GLU A 305 10.10 -26.45 7.17
CA GLU A 305 9.61 -26.30 8.55
C GLU A 305 8.09 -26.15 8.61
N LEU A 306 7.47 -25.47 7.65
CA LEU A 306 6.01 -25.36 7.54
C LEU A 306 5.36 -26.71 7.23
N ARG A 307 5.93 -27.50 6.32
CA ARG A 307 5.47 -28.86 6.04
C ARG A 307 5.63 -29.77 7.23
N ARG A 308 6.76 -29.68 7.95
CA ARG A 308 6.98 -30.43 9.19
C ARG A 308 5.99 -30.03 10.28
N ALA A 309 5.69 -28.74 10.43
CA ALA A 309 4.69 -28.23 11.38
C ALA A 309 3.27 -28.71 11.01
N ALA A 310 2.92 -28.70 9.72
CA ALA A 310 1.64 -29.22 9.23
C ALA A 310 1.50 -30.73 9.47
N ALA A 311 2.55 -31.51 9.21
CA ALA A 311 2.58 -32.95 9.47
C ALA A 311 2.51 -33.29 10.98
N ALA A 312 3.09 -32.44 11.83
CA ALA A 312 3.07 -32.58 13.29
C ALA A 312 1.76 -32.14 13.95
N ALA A 313 0.82 -31.54 13.20
CA ALA A 313 -0.45 -31.04 13.71
C ALA A 313 -1.68 -31.84 13.21
N PRO A 314 -1.75 -33.18 13.43
CA PRO A 314 -2.90 -33.96 12.98
C PRO A 314 -4.23 -33.55 13.67
N ALA A 315 -4.18 -32.76 14.75
CA ALA A 315 -5.36 -32.29 15.47
C ALA A 315 -5.96 -30.97 14.92
N VAL A 316 -5.25 -30.22 14.09
CA VAL A 316 -5.73 -28.92 13.56
C VAL A 316 -6.36 -29.07 12.17
N ALA A 317 -5.96 -30.08 11.40
CA ALA A 317 -6.60 -30.41 10.12
C ALA A 317 -8.09 -30.80 10.29
N ALA A 318 -8.49 -31.31 11.45
CA ALA A 318 -9.91 -31.57 11.77
C ALA A 318 -10.72 -30.29 12.12
N ALA A 319 -10.06 -29.18 12.45
CA ALA A 319 -10.71 -27.89 12.71
C ALA A 319 -10.73 -26.96 11.48
N VAL A 320 -9.93 -27.26 10.45
CA VAL A 320 -9.90 -26.55 9.15
C VAL A 320 -10.47 -27.44 8.03
N THR A 321 -11.27 -28.44 8.35
CA THR A 321 -12.36 -28.79 7.44
C THR A 321 -13.35 -27.65 7.52
N VAL A 322 -13.24 -26.71 6.59
CA VAL A 322 -14.36 -25.88 6.15
C VAL A 322 -15.57 -26.81 6.11
N SER A 323 -16.58 -26.56 6.96
CA SER A 323 -17.84 -27.29 6.85
C SER A 323 -18.21 -27.31 5.36
N PRO A 324 -18.44 -28.48 4.74
CA PRO A 324 -18.92 -28.49 3.37
C PRO A 324 -20.12 -27.54 3.33
N PRO A 325 -20.22 -26.65 2.32
CA PRO A 325 -21.38 -25.79 2.21
C PRO A 325 -22.61 -26.69 2.31
N ALA A 326 -23.54 -26.32 3.19
CA ALA A 326 -24.81 -27.02 3.30
C ALA A 326 -25.31 -27.30 1.88
N PRO A 327 -25.77 -28.53 1.57
CA PRO A 327 -26.20 -28.86 0.22
C PRO A 327 -27.13 -27.76 -0.26
N ALA A 328 -26.78 -27.15 -1.39
CA ALA A 328 -27.51 -26.03 -1.95
C ALA A 328 -28.99 -26.36 -1.89
N ALA A 329 -29.76 -25.49 -1.22
CA ALA A 329 -31.21 -25.61 -1.23
C ALA A 329 -31.64 -25.76 -2.70
N PRO A 330 -32.52 -26.71 -3.03
CA PRO A 330 -32.95 -26.91 -4.40
C PRO A 330 -33.40 -25.55 -4.95
N PRO A 331 -33.07 -25.22 -6.21
CA PRO A 331 -33.40 -23.94 -6.78
C PRO A 331 -34.89 -23.70 -6.59
N LEU A 332 -35.25 -22.61 -5.91
CA LEU A 332 -36.62 -22.14 -5.85
C LEU A 332 -37.05 -21.95 -7.30
N VAL A 333 -37.91 -22.86 -7.76
CA VAL A 333 -38.52 -22.81 -9.08
C VAL A 333 -39.13 -21.41 -9.21
N ALA A 334 -38.59 -20.61 -10.12
CA ALA A 334 -39.14 -19.29 -10.39
C ALA A 334 -40.62 -19.46 -10.78
N PRO A 335 -41.54 -18.69 -10.18
CA PRO A 335 -42.95 -18.77 -10.55
C PRO A 335 -43.06 -18.49 -12.05
N SER A 336 -43.80 -19.35 -12.75
CA SER A 336 -44.02 -19.22 -14.19
C SER A 336 -44.52 -17.81 -14.52
N PRO A 337 -44.02 -17.17 -15.59
CA PRO A 337 -44.50 -15.87 -15.99
C PRO A 337 -46.01 -15.92 -16.24
N PRO A 338 -46.77 -14.89 -15.84
CA PRO A 338 -48.20 -14.85 -16.09
C PRO A 338 -48.47 -14.94 -17.60
N PRO A 339 -49.54 -15.63 -18.02
CA PRO A 339 -49.88 -15.74 -19.43
C PRO A 339 -50.10 -14.35 -20.03
N PRO A 340 -49.75 -14.15 -21.31
CA PRO A 340 -49.96 -12.89 -21.99
C PRO A 340 -51.45 -12.51 -21.96
N PRO A 341 -51.78 -11.21 -21.82
CA PRO A 341 -53.16 -10.75 -21.81
C PRO A 341 -53.83 -11.12 -23.14
N SER A 342 -55.03 -11.71 -23.05
CA SER A 342 -55.82 -12.05 -24.22
C SER A 342 -56.05 -10.81 -25.11
N PRO A 343 -55.94 -10.93 -26.43
CA PRO A 343 -56.19 -9.83 -27.34
C PRO A 343 -57.62 -9.33 -27.15
N LYS A 344 -57.76 -8.03 -26.90
CA LYS A 344 -59.08 -7.39 -26.82
C LYS A 344 -59.78 -7.52 -28.17
N PRO A 345 -61.07 -7.90 -28.20
CA PRO A 345 -61.81 -7.95 -29.45
C PRO A 345 -61.80 -6.57 -30.09
N VAL A 346 -61.33 -6.52 -31.34
CA VAL A 346 -61.40 -5.35 -32.19
C VAL A 346 -62.88 -5.10 -32.48
N PRO A 347 -63.45 -3.92 -32.15
CA PRO A 347 -64.80 -3.60 -32.54
C PRO A 347 -64.89 -3.57 -34.07
N GLY A 348 -65.85 -4.31 -34.61
CA GLY A 348 -66.04 -4.50 -36.05
C GLY A 348 -66.22 -3.19 -36.82
N ALA A 349 -65.65 -3.18 -38.02
CA ALA A 349 -66.03 -2.33 -39.13
C ALA A 349 -67.14 -3.03 -39.94
#